data_AF-A0A7V5C8L4-F1
#
_entry.id   AF-A0A7V5C8L4-F1
#
_cell.length_a   1.000
_cell.length_b   1.000
_cell.length_c   1.000
_cell.angle_alpha   90.00
_cell.angle_beta   90.00
_cell.angle_gamma   90.00
#
_symmetry.space_group_name_H-M   'P 1'
#
loop_
_entity.id
_entity.type
_entity.pdbx_description
1 polymer ?
#
loop_
_entity_poly.entity_id
_entity_poly.type
_entity_poly.pdbx_seq_one_letter_code
_entity_poly.pdbx_strand_id
1 'polypeptide(L)'
;MESATQFEGPEKRLKIMLSSLQPGLRSNIGGRWNRVVNTSNASVISKISTEYADAYLLSESSLFVWEDGILMITCGQTILINALPEILNIVDKNNIAFVFYERKNFMFPHEQPSDFEDDAARMLELFPGKSYRLGPANYDHLHIFCWAKAGAVPEPDAILRVLMNNLDPSVMEIFYEKNAGTPALAGERSGLCDICSRLPGIGNEKKTEMIMDDYLFSPYGYSLNGIFGTNYCTVHVTPQPGSSYASFETNIIKEDYSGVIKEIISVFQPGKFSIALTTSVEDHFLSLHPTVARALPDYSVTEKSLYELDCGYAVTFLNYKISAVESEKQKVQGRTGFATPSEMLANQSCQR
;
A
#
# COMPACT_ATOMS: atom_id res chain seq x y z
N MET A 1 16.18 -27.28 -3.38
CA MET A 1 15.13 -26.40 -2.84
C MET A 1 15.86 -25.39 -1.99
N GLU A 2 16.10 -24.19 -2.51
CA GLU A 2 16.47 -23.08 -1.63
C GLU A 2 15.33 -22.94 -0.62
N SER A 3 15.64 -22.98 0.68
CA SER A 3 14.65 -22.64 1.69
C SER A 3 14.24 -21.20 1.42
N ALA A 4 12.98 -20.96 1.02
CA ALA A 4 12.48 -19.61 0.90
C ALA A 4 12.67 -18.93 2.26
N THR A 5 13.57 -17.96 2.32
CA THR A 5 13.73 -17.10 3.49
C THR A 5 12.41 -16.38 3.71
N GLN A 6 11.85 -16.53 4.90
CA GLN A 6 10.63 -15.82 5.30
C GLN A 6 10.88 -14.31 5.18
N PHE A 7 9.89 -13.58 4.69
CA PHE A 7 9.96 -12.13 4.53
C PHE A 7 8.66 -11.51 5.02
N GLU A 8 8.78 -10.45 5.81
CA GLU A 8 7.65 -9.72 6.36
C GLU A 8 7.09 -8.74 5.30
N GLY A 9 6.06 -9.17 4.57
CA GLY A 9 5.37 -8.32 3.61
C GLY A 9 4.59 -7.15 4.23
N PRO A 10 3.78 -7.35 5.29
CA PRO A 10 3.01 -6.27 5.92
C PRO A 10 3.84 -5.05 6.30
N GLU A 11 3.33 -3.88 5.94
CA GLU A 11 4.10 -2.65 5.91
C GLU A 11 3.99 -1.83 7.21
N LYS A 12 5.02 -1.01 7.41
CA LYS A 12 5.07 0.13 8.32
C LYS A 12 4.87 1.39 7.47
N ARG A 13 4.09 2.35 7.95
CA ARG A 13 3.72 3.56 7.20
C ARG A 13 3.83 4.80 8.07
N LEU A 14 4.54 5.82 7.61
CA LEU A 14 4.70 7.13 8.27
C LEU A 14 4.25 8.24 7.31
N LYS A 15 3.21 8.97 7.67
CA LYS A 15 2.73 10.17 6.94
C LYS A 15 2.90 11.40 7.82
N ILE A 16 3.53 12.44 7.28
CA ILE A 16 3.66 13.76 7.90
C ILE A 16 3.06 14.78 6.94
N MET A 17 2.15 15.62 7.43
CA MET A 17 1.48 16.66 6.65
C MET A 17 1.76 18.02 7.29
N LEU A 18 2.07 19.00 6.46
CA LEU A 18 2.37 20.37 6.87
C LEU A 18 1.13 21.27 6.72
N SER A 19 1.09 22.38 7.45
CA SER A 19 -0.01 23.36 7.43
C SER A 19 0.08 24.28 6.21
N SER A 20 1.26 24.40 5.62
CA SER A 20 1.53 25.16 4.40
C SER A 20 2.69 24.55 3.64
N LEU A 21 2.77 24.87 2.34
CA LEU A 21 3.91 24.50 1.51
C LEU A 21 5.23 25.00 2.12
N GLN A 22 6.24 24.15 2.14
CA GLN A 22 7.62 24.45 2.52
C GLN A 22 8.53 24.38 1.28
N PRO A 23 8.69 25.47 0.52
CA PRO A 23 9.41 25.44 -0.76
C PRO A 23 10.78 24.78 -0.68
N GLY A 24 11.01 23.84 -1.58
CA GLY A 24 12.24 23.09 -1.67
C GLY A 24 12.32 21.91 -0.71
N LEU A 25 11.23 21.51 -0.03
CA LEU A 25 11.15 20.29 0.79
C LEU A 25 11.40 19.03 -0.06
N ARG A 26 10.96 19.04 -1.31
CA ARG A 26 11.26 17.97 -2.26
C ARG A 26 12.73 17.82 -2.63
N SER A 27 13.48 18.92 -2.59
CA SER A 27 14.88 18.92 -2.99
C SER A 27 15.69 17.86 -2.25
N ASN A 28 16.55 17.13 -2.96
CA ASN A 28 17.46 16.16 -2.35
C ASN A 28 18.89 16.72 -2.24
N ILE A 29 19.02 18.04 -2.00
CA ILE A 29 20.32 18.68 -1.79
C ILE A 29 21.10 17.95 -0.70
N GLY A 30 22.35 17.60 -1.01
CA GLY A 30 23.24 16.88 -0.12
C GLY A 30 22.77 15.45 0.22
N GLY A 31 21.85 14.86 -0.54
CA GLY A 31 21.38 13.47 -0.33
C GLY A 31 20.56 13.29 0.95
N ARG A 32 19.83 14.30 1.40
CA ARG A 32 19.06 14.26 2.65
C ARG A 32 17.98 13.18 2.68
N TRP A 33 17.29 12.93 1.57
CA TRP A 33 16.29 11.86 1.48
C TRP A 33 16.95 10.47 1.46
N ASN A 34 18.14 10.33 0.87
CA ASN A 34 18.92 9.11 1.01
C ASN A 34 19.30 8.84 2.47
N ARG A 35 19.69 9.88 3.23
CA ARG A 35 19.96 9.73 4.68
C ARG A 35 18.72 9.28 5.44
N VAL A 36 17.58 9.92 5.22
CA VAL A 36 16.29 9.53 5.83
C VAL A 36 16.02 8.05 5.57
N VAL A 37 16.07 7.61 4.32
CA VAL A 37 15.83 6.22 3.94
C VAL A 37 16.83 5.26 4.60
N ASN A 38 18.13 5.62 4.60
CA ASN A 38 19.18 4.78 5.18
C ASN A 38 19.03 4.56 6.69
N THR A 39 18.46 5.51 7.44
CA THR A 39 18.22 5.30 8.88
C THR A 39 17.21 4.19 9.19
N SER A 40 16.36 3.83 8.22
CA SER A 40 15.40 2.74 8.34
C SER A 40 15.95 1.39 7.88
N ASN A 41 17.25 1.30 7.56
CA ASN A 41 17.91 0.15 6.93
C ASN A 41 17.37 -0.16 5.51
N ALA A 42 16.93 0.86 4.78
CA ALA A 42 16.56 0.77 3.38
C ALA A 42 17.51 1.63 2.52
N SER A 43 17.39 1.53 1.20
CA SER A 43 18.12 2.36 0.24
C SER A 43 17.22 2.83 -0.90
N VAL A 44 17.58 3.95 -1.53
CA VAL A 44 16.88 4.44 -2.73
C VAL A 44 17.38 3.68 -3.95
N ILE A 45 16.46 3.12 -4.74
CA ILE A 45 16.74 2.46 -6.01
C ILE A 45 16.66 3.46 -7.16
N SER A 46 15.53 4.17 -7.25
CA SER A 46 15.21 5.09 -8.34
C SER A 46 14.29 6.20 -7.85
N LYS A 47 14.10 7.21 -8.72
CA LYS A 47 13.27 8.37 -8.45
C LYS A 47 12.58 8.84 -9.73
N ILE A 48 11.30 9.13 -9.62
CA ILE A 48 10.53 9.88 -10.61
C ILE A 48 9.93 11.14 -9.99
N SER A 49 9.58 12.12 -10.83
CA SER A 49 9.14 13.44 -10.39
C SER A 49 8.02 13.99 -11.27
N THR A 50 7.02 14.62 -10.66
CA THR A 50 6.11 15.58 -11.32
C THR A 50 6.49 17.01 -10.91
N GLU A 51 5.70 18.00 -11.36
CA GLU A 51 5.78 19.36 -10.84
C GLU A 51 5.48 19.44 -9.33
N TYR A 52 4.68 18.51 -8.77
CA TYR A 52 4.18 18.59 -7.39
C TYR A 52 4.69 17.50 -6.44
N ALA A 53 5.13 16.35 -6.95
CA ALA A 53 5.56 15.21 -6.14
C ALA A 53 6.90 14.61 -6.63
N ASP A 54 7.67 14.10 -5.69
CA ASP A 54 8.77 13.16 -5.93
C ASP A 54 8.42 11.79 -5.36
N ALA A 55 8.56 10.74 -6.16
CA ALA A 55 8.42 9.37 -5.72
C ALA A 55 9.76 8.65 -5.83
N TYR A 56 10.16 7.99 -4.76
CA TYR A 56 11.37 7.21 -4.63
C TYR A 56 10.99 5.75 -4.45
N LEU A 57 11.43 4.90 -5.36
CA LEU A 57 11.36 3.45 -5.18
C LEU A 57 12.51 3.04 -4.27
N LEU A 58 12.21 2.28 -3.23
CA LEU A 58 13.17 1.86 -2.21
C LEU A 58 13.47 0.37 -2.33
N SER A 59 14.59 -0.07 -1.74
CA SER A 59 14.89 -1.49 -1.59
C SER A 59 13.85 -2.27 -0.80
N GLU A 60 13.06 -1.58 0.01
CA GLU A 60 12.07 -2.14 0.92
C GLU A 60 10.79 -1.29 0.92
N SER A 61 10.18 -1.03 -0.26
CA SER A 61 8.93 -0.24 -0.52
C SER A 61 9.15 1.15 -1.14
N SER A 62 8.62 2.25 -0.56
CA SER A 62 8.46 3.55 -1.26
C SER A 62 8.52 4.78 -0.36
N LEU A 63 8.98 5.91 -0.91
CA LEU A 63 8.93 7.24 -0.29
C LEU A 63 8.33 8.26 -1.26
N PHE A 64 7.34 9.03 -0.82
CA PHE A 64 6.75 10.14 -1.55
C PHE A 64 6.97 11.45 -0.80
N VAL A 65 7.35 12.50 -1.54
CA VAL A 65 7.62 13.83 -0.99
C VAL A 65 6.90 14.89 -1.83
N TRP A 66 6.07 15.69 -1.18
CA TRP A 66 5.44 16.90 -1.69
C TRP A 66 6.07 18.13 -1.03
N GLU A 67 5.64 19.34 -1.41
CA GLU A 67 6.09 20.55 -0.71
C GLU A 67 5.43 20.72 0.68
N ASP A 68 4.37 19.97 0.95
CA ASP A 68 3.57 20.00 2.19
C ASP A 68 3.39 18.61 2.83
N GLY A 69 4.05 17.58 2.32
CA GLY A 69 3.79 16.22 2.76
C GLY A 69 4.97 15.27 2.58
N ILE A 70 5.06 14.29 3.48
CA ILE A 70 5.94 13.14 3.37
C ILE A 70 5.12 11.89 3.63
N LEU A 71 5.29 10.87 2.80
CA LEU A 71 4.80 9.52 3.05
C LEU A 71 5.95 8.54 2.84
N MET A 72 6.34 7.80 3.86
CA MET A 72 7.31 6.72 3.76
C MET A 72 6.67 5.40 4.19
N ILE A 73 6.78 4.41 3.33
CA ILE A 73 6.28 3.05 3.53
C ILE A 73 7.49 2.13 3.50
N THR A 74 7.58 1.21 4.46
CA THR A 74 8.62 0.18 4.46
C THR A 74 8.11 -1.20 4.85
N CYS A 75 8.76 -2.25 4.35
CA CYS A 75 8.46 -3.64 4.67
C CYS A 75 9.69 -4.37 5.26
N GLY A 76 9.62 -5.69 5.42
CA GLY A 76 10.70 -6.50 5.96
C GLY A 76 11.02 -6.16 7.42
N GLN A 77 12.31 -6.22 7.78
CA GLN A 77 12.82 -5.90 9.12
C GLN A 77 13.31 -4.44 9.26
N THR A 78 12.88 -3.55 8.36
CA THR A 78 13.16 -2.11 8.44
C THR A 78 12.65 -1.50 9.74
N ILE A 79 13.32 -0.43 10.21
CA ILE A 79 12.95 0.30 11.43
C ILE A 79 12.48 1.71 11.04
N LEU A 80 11.28 1.82 10.45
CA LEU A 80 10.75 3.06 9.89
C LEU A 80 10.77 4.24 10.88
N ILE A 81 10.51 3.98 12.16
CA ILE A 81 10.50 5.03 13.18
C ILE A 81 11.85 5.77 13.31
N ASN A 82 12.97 5.17 12.86
CA ASN A 82 14.27 5.84 12.84
C ASN A 82 14.36 6.95 11.78
N ALA A 83 13.52 6.93 10.74
CA ALA A 83 13.44 8.01 9.77
C ALA A 83 12.86 9.30 10.36
N LEU A 84 12.01 9.19 11.40
CA LEU A 84 11.29 10.35 11.92
C LEU A 84 12.22 11.47 12.42
N PRO A 85 13.22 11.23 13.29
CA PRO A 85 14.16 12.28 13.70
C PRO A 85 14.88 12.97 12.53
N GLU A 86 15.27 12.22 11.50
CA GLU A 86 15.91 12.79 10.31
C GLU A 86 14.96 13.64 9.47
N ILE A 87 13.69 13.22 9.32
CA ILE A 87 12.67 14.05 8.66
C ILE A 87 12.44 15.34 9.45
N LEU A 88 12.42 15.26 10.78
CA LEU A 88 12.27 16.42 11.68
C LEU A 88 13.46 17.38 11.67
N ASN A 89 14.60 17.00 11.10
CA ASN A 89 15.72 17.90 10.82
C ASN A 89 15.58 18.62 9.47
N ILE A 90 14.63 18.19 8.61
CA ILE A 90 14.38 18.73 7.28
C ILE A 90 13.16 19.65 7.26
N VAL A 91 12.10 19.30 8.01
CA VAL A 91 10.86 20.07 8.07
C VAL A 91 10.91 21.15 9.15
N ASP A 92 10.23 22.29 8.91
CA ASP A 92 9.89 23.20 9.99
C ASP A 92 8.87 22.53 10.92
N LYS A 93 9.32 22.18 12.13
CA LYS A 93 8.50 21.52 13.14
C LYS A 93 7.24 22.32 13.49
N ASN A 94 7.28 23.64 13.41
CA ASN A 94 6.11 24.48 13.67
C ASN A 94 5.06 24.39 12.56
N ASN A 95 5.46 23.95 11.38
CA ASN A 95 4.59 23.78 10.22
C ASN A 95 3.89 22.42 10.20
N ILE A 96 4.30 21.44 11.01
CA ILE A 96 3.67 20.12 11.04
C ILE A 96 2.23 20.22 11.55
N ALA A 97 1.27 19.80 10.72
CA ALA A 97 -0.16 19.79 11.01
C ALA A 97 -0.62 18.42 11.51
N PHE A 98 -0.21 17.34 10.82
CA PHE A 98 -0.63 15.98 11.13
C PHE A 98 0.54 15.00 11.04
N VAL A 99 0.52 13.99 11.91
CA VAL A 99 1.45 12.86 11.88
C VAL A 99 0.66 11.58 12.07
N PHE A 100 0.83 10.63 11.16
CA PHE A 100 0.27 9.28 11.24
C PHE A 100 1.39 8.25 11.17
N TYR A 101 1.40 7.30 12.09
CA TYR A 101 2.24 6.11 12.04
C TYR A 101 1.37 4.87 12.11
N GLU A 102 1.49 3.97 11.14
CA GLU A 102 0.59 2.83 11.01
C GLU A 102 1.35 1.53 10.76
N ARG A 103 0.81 0.43 11.29
CA ARG A 103 1.30 -0.93 11.05
C ARG A 103 0.12 -1.87 10.83
N LYS A 104 0.10 -2.58 9.70
CA LYS A 104 -0.71 -3.79 9.60
C LYS A 104 -0.06 -4.85 10.49
N ASN A 105 -0.85 -5.62 11.23
CA ASN A 105 -0.26 -6.67 12.08
C ASN A 105 0.60 -7.63 11.25
N PHE A 106 1.77 -7.95 11.79
CA PHE A 106 2.80 -8.75 11.14
C PHE A 106 2.45 -10.23 11.08
N MET A 107 3.00 -10.92 10.07
CA MET A 107 3.00 -12.38 9.95
C MET A 107 4.06 -13.00 10.86
N PHE A 108 5.21 -12.33 11.03
CA PHE A 108 6.36 -12.78 11.82
C PHE A 108 6.76 -11.73 12.88
N PRO A 109 5.84 -11.36 13.82
CA PRO A 109 6.10 -10.29 14.79
C PRO A 109 7.34 -10.53 15.68
N HIS A 110 7.71 -11.79 15.91
CA HIS A 110 8.86 -12.16 16.73
C HIS A 110 10.22 -11.95 16.03
N GLU A 111 10.23 -11.75 14.72
CA GLU A 111 11.44 -11.43 13.95
C GLU A 111 11.62 -9.91 13.77
N GLN A 112 10.65 -9.12 14.21
CA GLN A 112 10.68 -7.67 14.07
C GLN A 112 11.51 -7.01 15.18
N PRO A 113 12.24 -5.93 14.86
CA PRO A 113 13.09 -5.23 15.82
C PRO A 113 12.31 -4.44 16.89
N SER A 114 11.02 -4.18 16.67
CA SER A 114 10.12 -3.52 17.62
C SER A 114 8.67 -3.91 17.34
N ASP A 115 7.82 -3.87 18.36
CA ASP A 115 6.37 -3.93 18.17
C ASP A 115 5.77 -2.52 17.94
N PHE A 116 4.44 -2.44 17.80
CA PHE A 116 3.80 -1.15 17.54
C PHE A 116 3.83 -0.23 18.76
N GLU A 117 3.68 -0.79 19.96
CA GLU A 117 3.69 -0.09 21.23
C GLU A 117 5.04 0.58 21.51
N ASP A 118 6.15 -0.10 21.20
CA ASP A 118 7.51 0.44 21.26
C ASP A 118 7.66 1.66 20.33
N ASP A 119 7.22 1.55 19.07
CA ASP A 119 7.30 2.66 18.12
C ASP A 119 6.37 3.81 18.52
N ALA A 120 5.16 3.51 19.01
CA ALA A 120 4.22 4.51 19.50
C ALA A 120 4.77 5.27 20.73
N ALA A 121 5.49 4.60 21.62
CA ALA A 121 6.17 5.26 22.74
C ALA A 121 7.21 6.28 22.24
N ARG A 122 7.99 5.92 21.20
CA ARG A 122 8.94 6.83 20.55
C ARG A 122 8.24 7.99 19.83
N MET A 123 7.08 7.75 19.23
CA MET A 123 6.24 8.82 18.66
C MET A 123 5.78 9.79 19.76
N LEU A 124 5.36 9.27 20.91
CA LEU A 124 4.87 10.04 22.06
C LEU A 124 5.91 10.99 22.66
N GLU A 125 7.20 10.66 22.55
CA GLU A 125 8.30 11.56 22.96
C GLU A 125 8.35 12.85 22.13
N LEU A 126 7.87 12.80 20.89
CA LEU A 126 7.93 13.90 19.92
C LEU A 126 6.57 14.58 19.69
N PHE A 127 5.49 13.79 19.76
CA PHE A 127 4.13 14.22 19.47
C PHE A 127 3.16 13.65 20.51
N PRO A 128 2.40 14.48 21.25
CA PRO A 128 1.42 14.00 22.23
C PRO A 128 0.15 13.47 21.55
N GLY A 129 0.30 12.42 20.73
CA GLY A 129 -0.76 11.78 19.95
C GLY A 129 -1.47 10.64 20.67
N LYS A 130 -2.26 9.88 19.93
CA LYS A 130 -3.06 8.75 20.42
C LYS A 130 -2.89 7.53 19.51
N SER A 131 -2.98 6.35 20.11
CA SER A 131 -2.92 5.06 19.40
C SER A 131 -4.25 4.34 19.40
N TYR A 132 -4.54 3.65 18.29
CA TYR A 132 -5.79 2.93 18.04
C TYR A 132 -5.48 1.59 17.37
N ARG A 133 -6.39 0.61 17.56
CA ARG A 133 -6.40 -0.66 16.84
C ARG A 133 -7.77 -0.85 16.19
N LEU A 134 -7.78 -1.05 14.88
CA LEU A 134 -8.98 -1.35 14.10
C LEU A 134 -8.95 -2.81 13.67
N GLY A 135 -10.01 -3.54 14.00
CA GLY A 135 -10.06 -4.99 13.87
C GLY A 135 -9.76 -5.75 15.17
N PRO A 136 -10.00 -7.07 15.18
CA PRO A 136 -9.83 -7.93 16.34
C PRO A 136 -8.37 -8.11 16.75
N ALA A 137 -8.13 -8.24 18.07
CA ALA A 137 -6.79 -8.38 18.66
C ALA A 137 -5.98 -9.59 18.14
N ASN A 138 -6.68 -10.63 17.73
CA ASN A 138 -6.16 -11.96 17.45
C ASN A 138 -6.32 -12.37 15.99
N TYR A 139 -6.79 -11.47 15.11
CA TYR A 139 -6.79 -11.68 13.66
C TYR A 139 -6.23 -10.43 12.96
N ASP A 140 -6.48 -10.28 11.66
CA ASP A 140 -6.01 -9.13 10.90
C ASP A 140 -6.54 -7.81 11.47
N HIS A 141 -5.63 -6.89 11.79
CA HIS A 141 -5.94 -5.57 12.34
C HIS A 141 -4.90 -4.53 11.93
N LEU A 142 -5.30 -3.27 11.98
CA LEU A 142 -4.47 -2.11 11.70
C LEU A 142 -4.22 -1.33 12.98
N HIS A 143 -2.95 -1.11 13.32
CA HIS A 143 -2.55 -0.18 14.34
C HIS A 143 -2.33 1.21 13.73
N ILE A 144 -2.79 2.25 14.43
CA ILE A 144 -2.67 3.65 14.02
C ILE A 144 -2.26 4.47 15.22
N PHE A 145 -1.14 5.18 15.13
CA PHE A 145 -0.84 6.34 15.96
C PHE A 145 -1.16 7.59 15.14
N CYS A 146 -1.88 8.54 15.72
CA CYS A 146 -2.09 9.83 15.09
C CYS A 146 -1.89 10.99 16.07
N TRP A 147 -1.35 12.08 15.54
CA TRP A 147 -1.29 13.37 16.22
C TRP A 147 -1.71 14.47 15.25
N ALA A 148 -2.39 15.49 15.78
CA ALA A 148 -2.72 16.70 15.06
C ALA A 148 -2.35 17.92 15.89
N LYS A 149 -1.86 18.96 15.21
CA LYS A 149 -1.66 20.28 15.81
C LYS A 149 -3.00 20.86 16.22
N ALA A 150 -3.03 21.52 17.38
CA ALA A 150 -4.25 22.17 17.87
C ALA A 150 -4.80 23.17 16.84
N GLY A 151 -6.07 23.00 16.45
CA GLY A 151 -6.73 23.83 15.45
C GLY A 151 -6.38 23.51 13.99
N ALA A 152 -5.58 22.46 13.73
CA ALA A 152 -5.38 21.98 12.37
C ALA A 152 -6.70 21.41 11.81
N VAL A 153 -6.99 21.75 10.57
CA VAL A 153 -8.16 21.27 9.84
C VAL A 153 -7.65 20.46 8.65
N PRO A 154 -8.09 19.20 8.49
CA PRO A 154 -7.74 18.40 7.32
C PRO A 154 -8.22 19.06 6.03
N GLU A 155 -7.37 19.04 5.01
CA GLU A 155 -7.83 19.28 3.64
C GLU A 155 -8.57 18.04 3.10
N PRO A 156 -9.40 18.19 2.05
CA PRO A 156 -10.01 17.07 1.32
C PRO A 156 -8.97 16.00 0.95
N ASP A 157 -9.04 14.84 1.62
CA ASP A 157 -8.06 13.77 1.49
C ASP A 157 -8.74 12.41 1.61
N ALA A 158 -8.34 11.46 0.75
CA ALA A 158 -8.78 10.08 0.83
C ALA A 158 -7.63 9.16 0.44
N ILE A 159 -7.37 8.13 1.25
CA ILE A 159 -6.35 7.11 1.01
C ILE A 159 -7.02 5.74 1.06
N LEU A 160 -7.01 5.06 -0.07
CA LEU A 160 -7.42 3.66 -0.17
C LEU A 160 -6.18 2.76 -0.05
N ARG A 161 -6.26 1.74 0.81
CA ARG A 161 -5.32 0.62 0.85
C ARG A 161 -6.03 -0.72 0.74
N VAL A 162 -5.44 -1.63 -0.03
CA VAL A 162 -5.85 -3.03 -0.15
C VAL A 162 -4.65 -3.90 0.24
N LEU A 163 -4.78 -4.66 1.31
CA LEU A 163 -3.69 -5.40 1.97
C LEU A 163 -4.00 -6.90 1.87
N MET A 164 -3.22 -7.65 1.09
CA MET A 164 -3.62 -8.96 0.58
C MET A 164 -2.67 -10.06 1.04
N ASN A 165 -3.20 -11.19 1.50
CA ASN A 165 -2.41 -12.35 1.93
C ASN A 165 -2.88 -13.63 1.21
N ASN A 166 -2.03 -14.66 1.24
CA ASN A 166 -2.33 -15.98 0.68
C ASN A 166 -2.68 -15.87 -0.81
N LEU A 167 -1.81 -15.20 -1.56
CA LEU A 167 -1.99 -14.88 -2.98
C LEU A 167 -1.87 -16.14 -3.85
N ASP A 168 -2.52 -16.14 -5.02
CA ASP A 168 -2.49 -17.28 -5.93
C ASP A 168 -1.05 -17.56 -6.41
N PRO A 169 -0.51 -18.79 -6.20
CA PRO A 169 0.87 -19.11 -6.56
C PRO A 169 1.19 -18.93 -8.04
N SER A 170 0.23 -19.15 -8.95
CA SER A 170 0.44 -18.99 -10.38
C SER A 170 0.65 -17.54 -10.78
N VAL A 171 0.00 -16.60 -10.08
CA VAL A 171 0.24 -15.17 -10.24
C VAL A 171 1.57 -14.78 -9.61
N MET A 172 1.90 -15.33 -8.45
CA MET A 172 3.16 -15.03 -7.76
C MET A 172 4.40 -15.41 -8.57
N GLU A 173 4.32 -16.46 -9.40
CA GLU A 173 5.36 -16.84 -10.34
C GLU A 173 5.76 -15.70 -11.31
N ILE A 174 4.86 -14.75 -11.62
CA ILE A 174 5.18 -13.58 -12.46
C ILE A 174 6.28 -12.74 -11.82
N PHE A 175 6.30 -12.62 -10.49
CA PHE A 175 7.20 -11.73 -9.75
C PHE A 175 8.51 -12.41 -9.33
N TYR A 176 8.86 -13.51 -9.99
CA TYR A 176 10.19 -14.11 -9.91
C TYR A 176 11.04 -13.62 -11.09
N GLU A 177 12.27 -13.19 -10.81
CA GLU A 177 13.20 -12.70 -11.83
C GLU A 177 13.41 -13.73 -12.94
N LYS A 178 13.59 -15.01 -12.57
CA LYS A 178 13.74 -16.13 -13.51
C LYS A 178 12.56 -16.32 -14.49
N ASN A 179 11.37 -15.79 -14.17
CA ASN A 179 10.14 -16.02 -14.93
C ASN A 179 9.75 -14.80 -15.77
N ALA A 180 9.73 -13.61 -15.18
CA ALA A 180 9.45 -12.37 -15.92
C ALA A 180 10.67 -11.83 -16.66
N GLY A 181 11.87 -11.98 -16.11
CA GLY A 181 13.12 -11.48 -16.68
C GLY A 181 13.33 -9.98 -16.49
N THR A 182 12.30 -9.15 -16.67
CA THR A 182 12.38 -7.69 -16.52
C THR A 182 11.19 -7.10 -15.75
N PRO A 183 11.36 -5.93 -15.10
CA PRO A 183 10.24 -5.22 -14.47
C PRO A 183 9.08 -4.95 -15.43
N ALA A 184 9.37 -4.45 -16.63
CA ALA A 184 8.35 -4.17 -17.65
C ALA A 184 7.50 -5.40 -18.00
N LEU A 185 8.12 -6.58 -18.15
CA LEU A 185 7.38 -7.82 -18.42
C LEU A 185 6.57 -8.29 -17.21
N ALA A 186 7.04 -8.07 -15.97
CA ALA A 186 6.27 -8.36 -14.77
C ALA A 186 5.04 -7.43 -14.66
N GLY A 187 5.22 -6.14 -14.91
CA GLY A 187 4.15 -5.13 -14.93
C GLY A 187 3.10 -5.41 -16.02
N GLU A 188 3.54 -5.76 -17.23
CA GLU A 188 2.66 -6.11 -18.36
C GLU A 188 1.86 -7.40 -18.07
N ARG A 189 2.54 -8.48 -17.65
CA ARG A 189 1.89 -9.78 -17.40
C ARG A 189 0.93 -9.75 -16.22
N SER A 190 1.21 -8.94 -15.20
CA SER A 190 0.32 -8.77 -14.05
C SER A 190 -0.83 -7.79 -14.32
N GLY A 191 -0.70 -6.92 -15.33
CA GLY A 191 -1.66 -5.86 -15.63
C GLY A 191 -1.64 -4.69 -14.62
N LEU A 192 -0.69 -4.66 -13.68
CA LEU A 192 -0.62 -3.63 -12.64
C LEU A 192 -0.37 -2.23 -13.24
N CYS A 193 0.53 -2.11 -14.21
CA CYS A 193 0.79 -0.85 -14.90
C CYS A 193 -0.46 -0.31 -15.61
N ASP A 194 -1.26 -1.19 -16.21
CA ASP A 194 -2.51 -0.84 -16.89
C ASP A 194 -3.62 -0.42 -15.92
N ILE A 195 -3.68 -1.03 -14.73
CA ILE A 195 -4.61 -0.61 -13.67
C ILE A 195 -4.20 0.77 -13.17
N CYS A 196 -2.93 0.95 -12.79
CA CYS A 196 -2.42 2.21 -12.26
C CYS A 196 -2.58 3.37 -13.25
N SER A 197 -2.20 3.18 -14.52
CA SER A 197 -2.32 4.21 -15.56
C SER A 197 -3.75 4.66 -15.85
N ARG A 198 -4.76 3.84 -15.55
CA ARG A 198 -6.20 4.19 -15.66
C ARG A 198 -6.78 4.81 -14.39
N LEU A 199 -6.03 4.89 -13.29
CA LEU A 199 -6.50 5.53 -12.06
C LEU A 199 -6.76 7.03 -12.25
N PRO A 200 -5.89 7.82 -12.91
CA PRO A 200 -6.22 9.21 -13.20
C PRO A 200 -7.44 9.32 -14.12
N GLY A 201 -8.49 10.01 -13.65
CA GLY A 201 -9.64 10.41 -14.47
C GLY A 201 -10.95 9.67 -14.18
N ILE A 202 -11.90 10.40 -13.58
CA ILE A 202 -13.27 10.52 -14.10
C ILE A 202 -13.39 12.00 -14.46
N GLY A 203 -13.20 12.36 -15.74
CA GLY A 203 -13.25 13.76 -16.19
C GLY A 203 -12.58 14.01 -17.55
N ASN A 204 -13.10 14.98 -18.30
CA ASN A 204 -12.68 15.38 -19.66
C ASN A 204 -11.38 16.21 -19.72
N GLU A 205 -10.60 16.26 -18.63
CA GLU A 205 -9.31 16.95 -18.66
C GLU A 205 -8.28 16.06 -19.35
N LYS A 206 -7.52 16.65 -20.27
CA LYS A 206 -6.55 15.97 -21.13
C LYS A 206 -5.83 14.87 -20.37
N LYS A 207 -5.94 13.65 -20.90
CA LYS A 207 -5.23 12.42 -20.53
C LYS A 207 -3.77 12.74 -20.19
N THR A 208 -3.53 13.11 -18.93
CA THR A 208 -2.18 13.40 -18.47
C THR A 208 -1.68 12.09 -17.89
N GLU A 209 -0.62 11.59 -18.51
CA GLU A 209 -0.11 10.25 -18.29
C GLU A 209 0.46 10.13 -16.87
N MET A 210 0.14 9.02 -16.19
CA MET A 210 0.76 8.69 -14.92
C MET A 210 2.21 8.28 -15.19
N ILE A 211 3.16 8.91 -14.50
CA ILE A 211 4.57 8.53 -14.59
C ILE A 211 4.75 7.32 -13.68
N MET A 212 5.22 6.21 -14.26
CA MET A 212 5.44 4.96 -13.55
C MET A 212 6.93 4.66 -13.38
N ASP A 213 7.27 4.02 -12.28
CA ASP A 213 8.62 3.51 -11.98
C ASP A 213 8.48 2.18 -11.25
N ASP A 214 9.07 1.13 -11.80
CA ASP A 214 8.91 -0.23 -11.31
C ASP A 214 10.24 -0.98 -11.17
N TYR A 215 10.23 -1.97 -10.29
CA TYR A 215 11.42 -2.74 -9.98
C TYR A 215 11.07 -4.19 -9.68
N LEU A 216 11.79 -5.10 -10.31
CA LEU A 216 11.73 -6.54 -10.09
C LEU A 216 12.98 -6.94 -9.31
N PHE A 217 12.79 -7.42 -8.10
CA PHE A 217 13.87 -7.80 -7.20
C PHE A 217 14.43 -9.18 -7.55
N SER A 218 15.71 -9.38 -7.23
CA SER A 218 16.39 -10.67 -7.40
C SER A 218 16.49 -11.38 -6.05
N PRO A 219 16.10 -12.66 -5.94
CA PRO A 219 15.56 -13.52 -7.01
C PRO A 219 14.05 -13.35 -7.27
N TYR A 220 13.34 -12.61 -6.42
CA TYR A 220 11.91 -12.37 -6.53
C TYR A 220 11.48 -11.10 -5.76
N GLY A 221 10.26 -10.65 -6.02
CA GLY A 221 9.66 -9.45 -5.41
C GLY A 221 9.42 -8.36 -6.44
N TYR A 222 8.41 -7.52 -6.25
CA TYR A 222 8.11 -6.44 -7.20
C TYR A 222 7.58 -5.20 -6.48
N SER A 223 8.03 -4.03 -6.93
CA SER A 223 7.53 -2.73 -6.46
C SER A 223 7.18 -1.85 -7.65
N LEU A 224 6.11 -1.07 -7.51
CA LEU A 224 5.63 -0.14 -8.53
C LEU A 224 5.20 1.16 -7.86
N ASN A 225 5.71 2.27 -8.35
CA ASN A 225 5.22 3.61 -8.05
C ASN A 225 4.61 4.24 -9.29
N GLY A 226 3.47 4.90 -9.11
CA GLY A 226 2.87 5.78 -10.11
C GLY A 226 2.60 7.15 -9.49
N ILE A 227 2.88 8.23 -10.23
CA ILE A 227 2.54 9.59 -9.81
C ILE A 227 1.90 10.40 -10.94
N PHE A 228 0.90 11.20 -10.58
CA PHE A 228 0.22 12.13 -11.47
C PHE A 228 -0.21 13.38 -10.69
N GLY A 229 0.33 14.55 -11.04
CA GLY A 229 0.09 15.76 -10.27
C GLY A 229 0.60 15.60 -8.83
N THR A 230 -0.29 15.82 -7.85
CA THR A 230 -0.09 15.51 -6.42
C THR A 230 -0.49 14.09 -6.05
N ASN A 231 -1.10 13.33 -6.97
CA ASN A 231 -1.59 11.99 -6.69
C ASN A 231 -0.51 10.92 -6.91
N TYR A 232 -0.67 9.79 -6.22
CA TYR A 232 0.15 8.61 -6.37
C TYR A 232 -0.68 7.32 -6.29
N CYS A 233 -0.09 6.25 -6.78
CA CYS A 233 -0.41 4.90 -6.34
C CYS A 233 0.88 4.10 -6.16
N THR A 234 0.86 3.07 -5.32
CA THR A 234 1.99 2.17 -5.14
C THR A 234 1.53 0.74 -4.93
N VAL A 235 2.34 -0.22 -5.39
CA VAL A 235 2.14 -1.65 -5.21
C VAL A 235 3.44 -2.28 -4.75
N HIS A 236 3.39 -3.11 -3.70
CA HIS A 236 4.52 -3.91 -3.26
C HIS A 236 4.10 -5.38 -3.19
N VAL A 237 4.94 -6.28 -3.72
CA VAL A 237 4.63 -7.71 -3.85
C VAL A 237 5.75 -8.55 -3.24
N THR A 238 5.37 -9.39 -2.28
CA THR A 238 6.16 -10.44 -1.65
C THR A 238 5.64 -11.79 -2.11
N PRO A 239 6.23 -12.43 -3.14
CA PRO A 239 5.68 -13.64 -3.76
C PRO A 239 5.96 -14.95 -3.01
N GLN A 240 6.76 -14.91 -1.94
CA GLN A 240 7.26 -16.10 -1.25
C GLN A 240 6.12 -17.03 -0.79
N PRO A 241 6.21 -18.35 -1.07
CA PRO A 241 5.24 -19.31 -0.61
C PRO A 241 5.16 -19.36 0.92
N GLY A 242 3.94 -19.41 1.46
CA GLY A 242 3.69 -19.44 2.91
C GLY A 242 3.73 -18.07 3.59
N SER A 243 4.24 -17.03 2.92
CA SER A 243 4.23 -15.65 3.39
C SER A 243 3.82 -14.66 2.31
N SER A 244 3.07 -15.11 1.29
CA SER A 244 2.74 -14.28 0.14
C SER A 244 1.86 -13.11 0.57
N TYR A 245 2.29 -11.91 0.16
CA TYR A 245 1.67 -10.65 0.52
C TYR A 245 1.75 -9.67 -0.63
N ALA A 246 0.72 -8.84 -0.79
CA ALA A 246 0.78 -7.69 -1.67
C ALA A 246 -0.03 -6.54 -1.07
N SER A 247 0.43 -5.32 -1.29
CA SER A 247 -0.28 -4.10 -0.93
C SER A 247 -0.54 -3.27 -2.17
N PHE A 248 -1.67 -2.56 -2.17
CA PHE A 248 -1.95 -1.46 -3.09
C PHE A 248 -2.37 -0.25 -2.25
N GLU A 249 -1.80 0.92 -2.51
CA GLU A 249 -2.17 2.18 -1.86
C GLU A 249 -2.32 3.29 -2.90
N THR A 250 -3.30 4.19 -2.74
CA THR A 250 -3.45 5.40 -3.57
C THR A 250 -4.16 6.51 -2.81
N ASN A 251 -3.81 7.77 -3.12
CA ASN A 251 -4.59 8.95 -2.70
C ASN A 251 -5.52 9.48 -3.80
N ILE A 252 -5.68 8.78 -4.93
CA ILE A 252 -6.57 9.21 -6.00
C ILE A 252 -8.01 9.08 -5.50
N ILE A 253 -8.69 10.22 -5.38
CA ILE A 253 -10.08 10.29 -4.94
C ILE A 253 -10.99 9.76 -6.04
N LYS A 254 -11.88 8.84 -5.68
CA LYS A 254 -12.91 8.28 -6.56
C LYS A 254 -14.27 8.42 -5.89
N GLU A 255 -15.31 8.58 -6.71
CA GLU A 255 -16.71 8.49 -6.24
C GLU A 255 -17.05 7.08 -5.75
N ASP A 256 -16.38 6.06 -6.30
CA ASP A 256 -16.53 4.67 -5.92
C ASP A 256 -15.22 3.88 -6.15
N TYR A 257 -14.71 3.30 -5.08
CA TYR A 257 -13.51 2.46 -5.13
C TYR A 257 -13.78 0.99 -5.51
N SER A 258 -15.06 0.58 -5.59
CA SER A 258 -15.43 -0.82 -5.84
C SER A 258 -14.80 -1.39 -7.11
N GLY A 259 -14.70 -0.58 -8.17
CA GLY A 259 -14.06 -0.99 -9.42
C GLY A 259 -12.57 -1.25 -9.25
N VAL A 260 -11.85 -0.31 -8.65
CA VAL A 260 -10.40 -0.41 -8.39
C VAL A 260 -10.10 -1.60 -7.49
N ILE A 261 -10.87 -1.77 -6.40
CA ILE A 261 -10.71 -2.91 -5.48
C ILE A 261 -10.86 -4.23 -6.24
N LYS A 262 -11.91 -4.37 -7.08
CA LYS A 262 -12.15 -5.57 -7.87
C LYS A 262 -11.02 -5.87 -8.86
N GLU A 263 -10.53 -4.85 -9.56
CA GLU A 263 -9.40 -5.02 -10.48
C GLU A 263 -8.15 -5.51 -9.74
N ILE A 264 -7.80 -4.88 -8.61
CA ILE A 264 -6.63 -5.26 -7.81
C ILE A 264 -6.74 -6.69 -7.28
N ILE A 265 -7.85 -7.06 -6.64
CA ILE A 265 -8.00 -8.43 -6.12
C ILE A 265 -8.12 -9.48 -7.22
N SER A 266 -8.54 -9.10 -8.44
CA SER A 266 -8.58 -10.03 -9.59
C SER A 266 -7.18 -10.38 -10.11
N VAL A 267 -6.20 -9.47 -9.96
CA VAL A 267 -4.80 -9.75 -10.26
C VAL A 267 -4.26 -10.78 -9.28
N PHE A 268 -4.36 -10.50 -7.98
CA PHE A 268 -3.66 -11.28 -6.96
C PHE A 268 -4.41 -12.52 -6.44
N GLN A 269 -5.74 -12.56 -6.64
CA GLN A 269 -6.65 -13.62 -6.15
C GLN A 269 -6.37 -14.05 -4.70
N PRO A 270 -6.38 -13.11 -3.74
CA PRO A 270 -5.95 -13.39 -2.37
C PRO A 270 -6.90 -14.35 -1.64
N GLY A 271 -6.39 -15.28 -0.84
CA GLY A 271 -7.22 -16.08 0.06
C GLY A 271 -7.90 -15.25 1.16
N LYS A 272 -7.28 -14.13 1.55
CA LYS A 272 -7.86 -13.12 2.45
C LYS A 272 -7.23 -11.74 2.17
N PHE A 273 -7.95 -10.68 2.45
CA PHE A 273 -7.41 -9.32 2.36
C PHE A 273 -8.12 -8.37 3.33
N SER A 274 -7.48 -7.25 3.60
CA SER A 274 -8.06 -6.14 4.35
C SER A 274 -8.18 -4.90 3.46
N ILE A 275 -9.22 -4.11 3.67
CA ILE A 275 -9.34 -2.76 3.10
C ILE A 275 -9.17 -1.77 4.24
N ALA A 276 -8.34 -0.74 4.03
CA ALA A 276 -8.28 0.43 4.89
C ALA A 276 -8.55 1.68 4.06
N LEU A 277 -9.67 2.36 4.33
CA LEU A 277 -10.00 3.66 3.73
C LEU A 277 -9.90 4.72 4.82
N THR A 278 -8.97 5.66 4.65
CA THR A 278 -8.81 6.84 5.52
C THR A 278 -9.25 8.08 4.76
N THR A 279 -10.12 8.92 5.34
CA THR A 279 -10.58 10.16 4.70
C THR A 279 -10.65 11.33 5.67
N SER A 280 -10.62 12.58 5.18
CA SER A 280 -11.05 13.74 5.98
C SER A 280 -12.55 13.63 6.31
N VAL A 281 -12.94 14.11 7.50
CA VAL A 281 -14.34 14.06 7.98
C VAL A 281 -15.12 15.23 7.36
N GLU A 282 -15.45 15.10 6.07
CA GLU A 282 -16.42 15.95 5.37
C GLU A 282 -17.54 15.07 4.80
N ASP A 283 -18.77 15.59 4.71
CA ASP A 283 -19.97 14.81 4.35
C ASP A 283 -19.79 13.98 3.07
N HIS A 284 -19.12 14.55 2.06
CA HIS A 284 -18.85 13.85 0.80
C HIS A 284 -17.95 12.61 1.01
N PHE A 285 -16.88 12.73 1.79
CA PHE A 285 -15.94 11.63 2.02
C PHE A 285 -16.50 10.56 2.95
N LEU A 286 -17.28 10.96 3.96
CA LEU A 286 -17.98 10.01 4.84
C LEU A 286 -18.91 9.07 4.04
N SER A 287 -19.44 9.53 2.91
CA SER A 287 -20.25 8.71 2.02
C SER A 287 -19.48 7.60 1.29
N LEU A 288 -18.14 7.66 1.23
CA LEU A 288 -17.28 6.62 0.64
C LEU A 288 -17.07 5.41 1.56
N HIS A 289 -17.08 5.61 2.88
CA HIS A 289 -16.89 4.53 3.85
C HIS A 289 -17.88 3.36 3.72
N PRO A 290 -19.19 3.55 3.47
CA PRO A 290 -20.09 2.45 3.20
C PRO A 290 -19.89 1.82 1.81
N THR A 291 -19.30 2.52 0.82
CA THR A 291 -19.14 1.98 -0.55
C THR A 291 -18.06 0.90 -0.61
N VAL A 292 -17.00 1.02 0.20
CA VAL A 292 -15.95 -0.01 0.29
C VAL A 292 -16.40 -1.26 1.04
N ALA A 293 -17.44 -1.17 1.87
CA ALA A 293 -17.99 -2.28 2.66
C ALA A 293 -19.01 -3.16 1.88
N ARG A 294 -19.06 -3.05 0.56
CA ARG A 294 -20.00 -3.79 -0.29
C ARG A 294 -19.64 -5.26 -0.39
N ALA A 295 -20.64 -6.07 -0.72
CA ALA A 295 -20.48 -7.50 -0.99
C ALA A 295 -19.63 -7.72 -2.25
N LEU A 296 -18.65 -8.60 -2.14
CA LEU A 296 -17.86 -9.11 -3.24
C LEU A 296 -18.26 -10.59 -3.42
N PRO A 297 -18.69 -11.04 -4.61
CA PRO A 297 -19.32 -12.36 -4.78
C PRO A 297 -18.51 -13.53 -4.18
N ASP A 298 -17.18 -13.47 -4.31
CA ASP A 298 -16.30 -14.57 -3.90
C ASP A 298 -15.79 -14.41 -2.46
N TYR A 299 -16.10 -13.30 -1.78
CA TYR A 299 -15.54 -12.95 -0.48
C TYR A 299 -16.62 -12.55 0.54
N SER A 300 -16.49 -13.08 1.75
CA SER A 300 -17.30 -12.65 2.89
C SER A 300 -16.54 -11.64 3.74
N VAL A 301 -17.20 -10.54 4.11
CA VAL A 301 -16.72 -9.64 5.17
C VAL A 301 -16.75 -10.40 6.49
N THR A 302 -15.62 -10.49 7.17
CA THR A 302 -15.51 -11.11 8.50
C THR A 302 -15.50 -10.08 9.61
N GLU A 303 -14.96 -8.89 9.35
CA GLU A 303 -14.84 -7.81 10.33
C GLU A 303 -15.06 -6.46 9.68
N LYS A 304 -15.62 -5.53 10.45
CA LYS A 304 -15.75 -4.12 10.08
C LYS A 304 -15.48 -3.25 11.29
N SER A 305 -14.55 -2.32 11.15
CA SER A 305 -14.33 -1.23 12.09
C SER A 305 -14.49 0.10 11.34
N LEU A 306 -15.27 1.02 11.89
CA LEU A 306 -15.31 2.41 11.46
C LEU A 306 -15.00 3.25 12.69
N TYR A 307 -14.03 4.15 12.56
CA TYR A 307 -13.62 5.01 13.66
C TYR A 307 -13.33 6.41 13.14
N GLU A 308 -13.92 7.41 13.79
CA GLU A 308 -13.60 8.82 13.58
C GLU A 308 -12.52 9.21 14.60
N LEU A 309 -11.34 9.55 14.09
CA LEU A 309 -10.22 10.05 14.86
C LEU A 309 -10.48 11.51 15.26
N ASP A 310 -10.01 11.89 16.44
CA ASP A 310 -10.13 13.24 16.97
C ASP A 310 -9.34 14.31 16.18
N CYS A 311 -8.50 13.89 15.23
CA CYS A 311 -7.80 14.75 14.29
C CYS A 311 -8.61 15.14 13.05
N GLY A 312 -9.91 14.82 12.98
CA GLY A 312 -10.77 15.15 11.85
C GLY A 312 -10.63 14.20 10.66
N TYR A 313 -10.12 12.99 10.89
CA TYR A 313 -10.05 11.91 9.90
C TYR A 313 -10.94 10.73 10.32
N ALA A 314 -11.54 10.03 9.37
CA ALA A 314 -12.23 8.77 9.59
C ALA A 314 -11.47 7.61 8.95
N VAL A 315 -11.51 6.44 9.58
CA VAL A 315 -10.91 5.22 9.06
C VAL A 315 -11.93 4.10 9.05
N THR A 316 -12.16 3.50 7.89
CA THR A 316 -12.82 2.19 7.77
C THR A 316 -11.78 1.12 7.54
N PHE A 317 -11.81 0.09 8.38
CA PHE A 317 -11.04 -1.12 8.22
C PHE A 317 -11.98 -2.32 8.07
N LEU A 318 -11.77 -3.12 7.03
CA LEU A 318 -12.57 -4.30 6.72
C LEU A 318 -11.67 -5.49 6.52
N ASN A 319 -12.07 -6.66 7.01
CA ASN A 319 -11.44 -7.93 6.65
C ASN A 319 -12.36 -8.75 5.76
N TYR A 320 -11.78 -9.32 4.70
CA TYR A 320 -12.42 -10.22 3.76
C TYR A 320 -11.70 -11.55 3.75
N LYS A 321 -12.48 -12.61 3.61
CA LYS A 321 -11.97 -13.97 3.41
C LYS A 321 -12.71 -14.63 2.25
N ILE A 322 -12.00 -15.43 1.48
CA ILE A 322 -12.62 -16.21 0.41
C ILE A 322 -13.77 -17.06 0.98
N SER A 323 -14.91 -17.03 0.29
CA SER A 323 -16.13 -17.73 0.70
C SER A 323 -15.89 -19.24 0.72
N ALA A 324 -16.57 -19.97 1.61
CA ALA A 324 -16.38 -21.41 1.77
C ALA A 324 -16.55 -22.18 0.45
N VAL A 325 -17.54 -21.80 -0.38
CA VAL A 325 -17.82 -22.39 -1.69
C VAL A 325 -16.64 -22.23 -2.66
N GLU A 326 -16.02 -21.06 -2.68
CA GLU A 326 -14.90 -20.78 -3.59
C GLU A 326 -13.58 -21.39 -3.06
N SER A 327 -13.45 -21.48 -1.74
CA SER A 327 -12.33 -22.20 -1.10
C SER A 327 -12.29 -23.69 -1.48
N GLU A 328 -13.45 -24.31 -1.71
CA GLU A 328 -13.54 -25.70 -2.17
C GLU A 328 -13.15 -25.82 -3.64
N LYS A 329 -13.55 -24.87 -4.50
CA LYS A 329 -13.14 -24.85 -5.91
C LYS A 329 -11.63 -24.66 -6.07
N GLN A 330 -11.01 -23.72 -5.35
CA GLN A 330 -9.55 -23.55 -5.37
C GLN A 330 -8.80 -24.82 -4.92
N LYS A 331 -9.31 -25.54 -3.92
CA LYS A 331 -8.72 -26.83 -3.49
C LYS A 331 -8.85 -27.93 -4.54
N VAL A 332 -9.91 -27.94 -5.33
CA VAL A 332 -10.12 -28.91 -6.43
C VAL A 332 -9.23 -28.55 -7.62
N GLN A 333 -9.18 -27.27 -7.98
CA GLN A 333 -8.32 -26.76 -9.05
C GLN A 333 -6.82 -26.99 -8.75
N GLY A 334 -6.35 -26.71 -7.53
CA GLY A 334 -4.95 -26.98 -7.15
C GLY A 334 -4.53 -28.47 -7.16
N ARG A 335 -5.47 -29.42 -7.29
CA ARG A 335 -5.19 -30.87 -7.41
C ARG A 335 -5.13 -31.38 -8.85
N THR A 336 -5.71 -30.65 -9.79
CA THR A 336 -5.65 -30.96 -11.22
C THR A 336 -4.64 -30.01 -11.85
N GLY A 337 -3.40 -30.46 -12.08
CA GLY A 337 -2.39 -29.65 -12.76
C GLY A 337 -2.97 -29.03 -14.04
N PHE A 338 -2.87 -27.71 -14.17
CA PHE A 338 -3.53 -26.99 -15.26
C PHE A 338 -2.70 -26.95 -16.54
N ALA A 339 -3.40 -27.29 -17.61
CA ALA A 339 -3.18 -26.91 -18.99
C ALA A 339 -2.73 -25.45 -19.15
N THR A 340 -1.72 -25.22 -19.97
CA THR A 340 -1.20 -23.88 -20.27
C THR A 340 -2.22 -23.04 -21.06
N PRO A 341 -2.13 -21.70 -21.04
CA PRO A 341 -3.03 -20.78 -21.76
C PRO A 341 -3.15 -21.05 -23.28
N SER A 342 -2.20 -21.79 -23.86
CA SER A 342 -2.23 -22.25 -25.25
C SER A 342 -3.32 -23.30 -25.54
N GLU A 343 -3.83 -24.02 -24.53
CA GLU A 343 -4.83 -25.07 -24.73
C GLU A 343 -6.28 -24.57 -24.68
N MET A 344 -6.53 -23.40 -24.09
CA MET A 344 -7.88 -22.81 -24.05
C MET A 344 -8.32 -22.16 -25.38
N LEU A 345 -7.38 -21.85 -26.28
CA LEU A 345 -7.68 -21.29 -27.60
C LEU A 345 -7.99 -22.37 -28.67
N ALA A 346 -7.70 -23.64 -28.41
CA ALA A 346 -7.91 -24.73 -29.38
C ALA A 346 -9.34 -25.30 -29.35
N ASN A 347 -10.12 -25.07 -28.29
CA ASN A 347 -11.46 -25.67 -28.14
C ASN A 347 -12.62 -24.79 -28.65
N GLN A 348 -12.35 -23.62 -29.22
CA GLN A 348 -13.39 -22.78 -29.85
C GLN A 348 -13.47 -22.90 -31.39
N SER A 349 -12.62 -23.71 -32.03
CA SER A 349 -12.61 -23.87 -33.50
C SER A 349 -13.30 -25.13 -34.02
N CYS A 350 -13.92 -25.95 -33.15
CA CYS A 350 -14.58 -27.20 -33.56
C CYS A 350 -16.07 -27.23 -33.19
N GLN A 351 -16.79 -26.11 -33.39
CA GLN A 351 -18.24 -26.09 -33.52
C GLN A 351 -18.66 -24.99 -34.50
N ARG A 352 -18.58 -25.29 -35.80
CA ARG A 352 -19.45 -24.72 -36.84
C ARG A 352 -19.69 -25.77 -37.91
#